data_AF-A0A2N2MQ07-F1
#
_entry.id   AF-A0A2N2MQ07-F1
#
_cell.length_a   1.000
_cell.length_b   1.000
_cell.length_c   1.000
_cell.angle_alpha   90.00
_cell.angle_beta   90.00
_cell.angle_gamma   90.00
#
_symmetry.space_group_name_H-M   'P 1'
#
loop_
_entity.id
_entity.type
_entity.pdbx_description
1 polymer ?
#
loop_
_entity_poly.entity_id
_entity_poly.type
_entity_poly.pdbx_seq_one_letter_code
_entity_poly.pdbx_strand_id
1 'polypeptide(L)'
;TCAGAILLADKVVDDKPCLGLIDMEIERNGFGSQLDSFTSEAFIEAVSADPIPLTFIRAPKILRVGRDVHVLLRINDYIAAAENEGILVTVFHPELTGCLALHRYFALKCGLNPAAENPSDVNRGWENVSWMKLARIAS
;
A
#
# COMPACT_ATOMS: atom_id res chain seq x y z
N THR A 1 -3.45 -1.30 -4.49
CA THR A 1 -3.44 -0.87 -3.08
C THR A 1 -4.78 -1.25 -2.44
N CYS A 2 -4.82 -1.50 -1.11
CA CYS A 2 -6.02 -1.78 -0.30
C CYS A 2 -7.03 -2.76 -0.96
N ALA A 3 -8.18 -2.28 -1.44
CA ALA A 3 -9.18 -3.11 -2.12
C ALA A 3 -8.61 -3.88 -3.32
N GLY A 4 -7.66 -3.28 -4.06
CA GLY A 4 -6.93 -3.96 -5.12
C GLY A 4 -6.10 -5.14 -4.63
N ALA A 5 -5.56 -5.09 -3.41
CA ALA A 5 -4.87 -6.24 -2.81
C ALA A 5 -5.86 -7.39 -2.56
N ILE A 6 -7.06 -7.10 -2.05
CA ILE A 6 -8.11 -8.12 -1.86
C ILE A 6 -8.50 -8.76 -3.20
N LEU A 7 -8.65 -7.96 -4.26
CA LEU A 7 -8.99 -8.48 -5.59
C LEU A 7 -7.94 -9.44 -6.14
N LEU A 8 -6.66 -9.18 -5.87
CA LEU A 8 -5.54 -9.95 -6.40
C LEU A 8 -5.24 -11.23 -5.62
N ALA A 9 -5.64 -11.33 -4.35
CA ALA A 9 -5.39 -12.51 -3.51
C ALA A 9 -6.06 -13.77 -4.05
N ASP A 10 -5.36 -14.92 -3.99
CA ASP A 10 -5.91 -16.23 -4.31
C ASP A 10 -6.72 -16.84 -3.16
N LYS A 11 -6.55 -16.32 -1.93
CA LYS A 11 -7.34 -16.70 -0.75
C LYS A 11 -7.82 -15.48 0.02
N VAL A 12 -9.13 -15.44 0.30
CA VAL A 12 -9.75 -14.44 1.16
C VAL A 12 -10.42 -15.14 2.33
N VAL A 13 -10.12 -14.72 3.56
CA VAL A 13 -10.73 -15.30 4.77
C VAL A 13 -12.24 -15.11 4.74
N ASP A 14 -12.99 -16.19 4.97
CA ASP A 14 -14.46 -16.24 4.99
C ASP A 14 -15.17 -15.67 3.76
N ASP A 15 -14.46 -15.56 2.63
CA ASP A 15 -14.98 -15.01 1.38
C ASP A 15 -14.36 -15.73 0.16
N LYS A 16 -14.88 -15.47 -1.04
CA LYS A 16 -14.33 -16.04 -2.27
C LYS A 16 -13.27 -15.11 -2.87
N PRO A 17 -12.16 -15.66 -3.41
CA PRO A 17 -11.21 -14.88 -4.18
C PRO A 17 -11.85 -14.31 -5.45
N CYS A 18 -11.32 -13.17 -5.93
CA CYS A 18 -11.84 -12.50 -7.12
C CYS A 18 -11.00 -12.79 -8.37
N LEU A 19 -9.77 -12.27 -8.45
CA LEU A 19 -8.86 -12.49 -9.57
C LEU A 19 -7.82 -13.58 -9.29
N GLY A 20 -7.35 -13.69 -8.05
CA GLY A 20 -6.42 -14.76 -7.63
C GLY A 20 -5.09 -14.79 -8.39
N LEU A 21 -4.47 -13.62 -8.58
CA LEU A 21 -3.26 -13.46 -9.39
C LEU A 21 -1.97 -13.53 -8.56
N ILE A 22 -2.05 -13.53 -7.23
CA ILE A 22 -0.90 -13.66 -6.33
C ILE A 22 -1.22 -14.65 -5.19
N ASP A 23 -0.32 -15.60 -4.92
CA ASP A 23 -0.43 -16.59 -3.82
C ASP A 23 -0.29 -15.87 -2.48
N MET A 24 -1.42 -15.44 -1.93
CA MET A 24 -1.51 -14.78 -0.64
C MET A 24 -2.89 -14.95 -0.03
N GLU A 25 -2.89 -15.07 1.29
CA GLU A 25 -4.10 -15.12 2.09
C GLU A 25 -4.36 -13.77 2.75
N ILE A 26 -5.54 -13.22 2.53
CA ILE A 26 -5.91 -11.89 2.99
C ILE A 26 -7.22 -11.89 3.77
N GLU A 27 -7.26 -11.14 4.87
CA GLU A 27 -8.45 -10.92 5.70
C GLU A 27 -8.97 -9.49 5.49
N ARG A 28 -10.27 -9.35 5.17
CA ARG A 28 -10.92 -8.03 5.05
C ARG A 28 -11.08 -7.40 6.42
N ASN A 29 -10.88 -6.09 6.53
CA ASN A 29 -11.10 -5.33 7.77
C ASN A 29 -10.42 -5.98 9.00
N GLY A 30 -9.19 -6.48 8.84
CA GLY A 30 -8.48 -7.19 9.92
C GLY A 30 -8.13 -6.30 11.13
N PHE A 31 -8.43 -5.01 11.07
CA PHE A 31 -8.35 -4.07 12.20
C PHE A 31 -9.79 -3.83 12.71
N GLY A 32 -10.03 -4.11 13.99
CA GLY A 32 -11.37 -4.06 14.59
C GLY A 32 -12.08 -2.69 14.45
N SER A 33 -13.38 -2.67 14.78
CA SER A 33 -14.35 -1.60 14.53
C SER A 33 -14.05 -0.20 15.12
N GLN A 34 -12.93 -0.02 15.81
CA GLN A 34 -12.53 1.26 16.43
C GLN A 34 -11.27 1.88 15.81
N LEU A 35 -10.63 1.21 14.84
CA LEU A 35 -9.41 1.67 14.17
C LEU A 35 -9.67 1.83 12.65
N ASP A 36 -10.61 2.71 12.30
CA ASP A 36 -11.02 2.90 10.90
C ASP A 36 -9.94 3.56 10.02
N SER A 37 -8.98 4.26 10.63
CA SER A 37 -7.81 4.78 9.93
C SER A 37 -6.67 5.07 10.89
N PHE A 38 -5.44 4.84 10.44
CA PHE A 38 -4.24 5.24 11.17
C PHE A 38 -3.11 5.54 10.19
N THR A 39 -2.08 6.25 10.67
CA THR A 39 -0.87 6.52 9.92
C THR A 39 0.35 6.01 10.68
N SER A 40 1.37 5.61 9.95
CA SER A 40 2.67 5.24 10.51
C SER A 40 3.77 5.58 9.51
N GLU A 41 5.03 5.40 9.90
CA GLU A 41 6.17 5.43 8.99
C GLU A 41 6.89 4.09 9.04
N ALA A 42 7.45 3.65 7.92
CA ALA A 42 8.26 2.44 7.89
C ALA A 42 9.39 2.55 6.86
N PHE A 43 10.49 1.86 7.15
CA PHE A 43 11.52 1.57 6.16
C PHE A 43 11.09 0.41 5.28
N ILE A 44 11.14 0.61 3.96
CA ILE A 44 10.97 -0.44 2.97
C ILE A 44 12.21 -0.39 2.08
N GLU A 45 13.19 -1.25 2.37
CA GLU A 45 14.55 -1.19 1.80
C GLU A 45 14.56 -1.21 0.27
N ALA A 46 13.67 -1.98 -0.36
CA ALA A 46 13.55 -2.04 -1.81
C ALA A 46 13.00 -0.75 -2.44
N VAL A 47 12.36 0.12 -1.66
CA VAL A 47 11.57 1.26 -2.14
C VAL A 47 12.25 2.60 -1.86
N SER A 48 12.85 2.78 -0.67
CA SER A 48 13.45 4.04 -0.25
C SER A 48 14.53 3.82 0.82
N ALA A 49 15.55 4.67 0.81
CA ALA A 49 16.58 4.71 1.84
C ALA A 49 16.10 5.36 3.16
N ASP A 50 15.05 6.20 3.08
CA ASP A 50 14.40 6.88 4.21
C ASP A 50 13.06 6.22 4.57
N PRO A 51 12.56 6.38 5.81
CA PRO A 51 11.20 5.96 6.15
C PRO A 51 10.18 6.65 5.26
N ILE A 52 9.17 5.91 4.83
CA ILE A 52 8.06 6.46 4.05
C ILE A 52 6.77 6.49 4.88
N PRO A 53 5.92 7.52 4.70
CA PRO A 53 4.62 7.58 5.36
C PRO A 53 3.67 6.52 4.80
N LEU A 54 2.89 5.90 5.69
CA LEU A 54 1.90 4.87 5.39
C LEU A 54 0.54 5.32 5.91
N THR A 55 -0.48 5.33 5.06
CA THR A 55 -1.85 5.68 5.42
C THR A 55 -2.75 4.44 5.30
N PHE A 56 -3.35 4.00 6.39
CA PHE A 56 -4.26 2.85 6.43
C PHE A 56 -5.69 3.34 6.62
N ILE A 57 -6.62 2.87 5.80
CA ILE A 57 -8.06 3.17 5.92
C ILE A 57 -8.81 1.87 5.73
N ARG A 58 -9.48 1.39 6.79
CA ARG A 58 -10.17 0.08 6.82
C ARG A 58 -9.34 -1.02 6.15
N ALA A 59 -8.04 -1.03 6.46
CA ALA A 59 -7.07 -1.81 5.72
C ALA A 59 -7.32 -3.32 5.92
N PRO A 60 -7.14 -4.15 4.87
CA PRO A 60 -7.07 -5.59 5.04
C PRO A 60 -5.74 -5.99 5.71
N LYS A 61 -5.64 -7.26 6.14
CA LYS A 61 -4.39 -7.87 6.61
C LYS A 61 -3.98 -9.00 5.67
N ILE A 62 -2.77 -8.94 5.12
CA ILE A 62 -2.17 -10.10 4.45
C ILE A 62 -1.57 -11.00 5.54
N LEU A 63 -2.11 -12.20 5.67
CA LEU A 63 -1.76 -13.15 6.75
C LEU A 63 -0.59 -14.05 6.35
N ARG A 64 -0.58 -14.50 5.10
CA ARG A 64 0.42 -15.42 4.55
C ARG A 64 0.67 -15.12 3.08
N VAL A 65 1.86 -15.44 2.62
CA VAL A 65 2.22 -15.42 1.20
C VAL A 65 2.85 -16.74 0.77
N GLY A 66 2.79 -17.03 -0.53
CA GLY A 66 3.44 -18.16 -1.19
C GLY A 66 4.95 -18.08 -1.23
N ARG A 67 5.59 -19.11 -1.81
CA ARG A 67 7.05 -19.16 -1.96
C ARG A 67 7.59 -18.13 -2.96
N ASP A 68 6.83 -17.85 -4.01
CA ASP A 68 7.23 -16.95 -5.09
C ASP A 68 6.85 -15.48 -4.82
N VAL A 69 6.40 -15.19 -3.60
CA VAL A 69 5.96 -13.84 -3.18
C VAL A 69 6.93 -13.30 -2.14
N HIS A 70 7.51 -12.16 -2.44
CA HIS A 70 8.49 -11.48 -1.61
C HIS A 70 7.78 -10.48 -0.70
N VAL A 71 8.04 -10.58 0.61
CA VAL A 71 7.50 -9.65 1.60
C VAL A 71 8.38 -8.40 1.61
N LEU A 72 7.81 -7.26 1.25
CA LEU A 72 8.50 -5.96 1.27
C LEU A 72 8.40 -5.30 2.65
N LEU A 73 7.25 -5.45 3.32
CA LEU A 73 7.02 -4.86 4.63
C LEU A 73 6.13 -5.75 5.50
N ARG A 74 6.60 -6.05 6.70
CA ARG A 74 5.84 -6.69 7.78
C ARG A 74 5.63 -5.69 8.91
N ILE A 75 4.41 -5.61 9.43
CA ILE A 75 4.07 -4.79 10.60
C ILE A 75 3.43 -5.73 11.62
N ASN A 76 4.06 -5.90 12.78
CA ASN A 76 3.62 -6.82 13.82
C ASN A 76 3.35 -8.23 13.26
N ASP A 77 2.08 -8.65 13.29
CA ASP A 77 1.57 -9.97 12.91
C ASP A 77 1.14 -10.08 11.44
N TYR A 78 1.11 -8.97 10.68
CA TYR A 78 0.61 -8.97 9.30
C TYR A 78 1.62 -8.41 8.28
N ILE A 79 1.39 -8.73 7.01
CA ILE A 79 2.17 -8.23 5.88
C ILE A 79 1.46 -6.99 5.32
N ALA A 80 2.18 -5.88 5.22
CA ALA A 80 1.65 -4.60 4.76
C ALA A 80 1.95 -4.31 3.28
N ALA A 81 3.06 -4.87 2.77
CA ALA A 81 3.41 -4.83 1.36
C ALA A 81 4.11 -6.13 0.94
N ALA A 82 3.77 -6.62 -0.24
CA ALA A 82 4.37 -7.80 -0.85
C ALA A 82 4.35 -7.68 -2.38
N GLU A 83 5.18 -8.48 -3.04
CA GLU A 83 5.24 -8.52 -4.50
C GLU A 83 5.63 -9.89 -5.04
N ASN A 84 5.35 -10.12 -6.31
CA ASN A 84 6.01 -11.14 -7.13
C ASN A 84 6.55 -10.48 -8.41
N GLU A 85 6.96 -11.25 -9.41
CA GLU A 85 7.50 -10.70 -10.68
C GLU A 85 6.61 -9.61 -11.29
N GLY A 86 5.31 -9.86 -11.43
CA GLY A 86 4.38 -8.98 -12.15
C GLY A 86 3.45 -8.14 -11.28
N ILE A 87 3.42 -8.36 -9.97
CA ILE A 87 2.40 -7.79 -9.08
C ILE A 87 3.05 -7.14 -7.87
N LEU A 88 2.59 -5.94 -7.55
CA LEU A 88 2.87 -5.24 -6.29
C LEU A 88 1.56 -5.01 -5.53
N VAL A 89 1.52 -5.41 -4.27
CA VAL A 89 0.36 -5.19 -3.39
C VAL A 89 0.76 -4.46 -2.12
N THR A 90 -0.13 -3.58 -1.66
CA THR A 90 -0.05 -2.92 -0.36
C THR A 90 -1.42 -2.89 0.28
N VAL A 91 -1.47 -2.96 1.61
CA VAL A 91 -2.71 -2.78 2.39
C VAL A 91 -2.92 -1.34 2.85
N PHE A 92 -1.90 -0.49 2.69
CA PHE A 92 -1.97 0.96 2.86
C PHE A 92 -2.14 1.69 1.51
N HIS A 93 -2.43 2.99 1.61
CA HIS A 93 -2.71 3.92 0.54
C HIS A 93 -1.53 4.88 0.31
N PRO A 94 -0.49 4.48 -0.46
CA PRO A 94 0.63 5.36 -0.80
C PRO A 94 0.18 6.66 -1.50
N GLU A 95 -0.94 6.62 -2.22
CA GLU A 95 -1.52 7.74 -2.96
C GLU A 95 -2.09 8.84 -2.05
N LEU A 96 -2.32 8.52 -0.77
CA LEU A 96 -2.80 9.46 0.25
C LEU A 96 -1.63 10.07 1.04
N THR A 97 -0.46 10.17 0.43
CA THR A 97 0.74 10.78 1.00
C THR A 97 1.44 11.65 -0.03
N GLY A 98 2.25 12.60 0.42
CA GLY A 98 3.15 13.37 -0.45
C GLY A 98 4.39 12.59 -0.90
N CYS A 99 4.49 11.29 -0.58
CA CYS A 99 5.65 10.48 -0.86
C CYS A 99 5.49 9.67 -2.15
N LEU A 100 6.40 9.87 -3.11
CA LEU A 100 6.37 9.19 -4.40
C LEU A 100 7.25 7.94 -4.47
N ALA A 101 7.98 7.59 -3.40
CA ALA A 101 8.90 6.45 -3.38
C ALA A 101 8.27 5.17 -3.95
N LEU A 102 7.11 4.77 -3.42
CA LEU A 102 6.46 3.54 -3.82
C LEU A 102 5.90 3.61 -5.25
N HIS A 103 5.44 4.79 -5.69
CA HIS A 103 4.99 4.98 -7.07
C HIS A 103 6.15 4.90 -8.07
N ARG A 104 7.31 5.48 -7.73
CA ARG A 104 8.56 5.38 -8.51
C ARG A 104 9.03 3.93 -8.56
N TYR A 105 9.01 3.24 -7.43
CA TYR A 105 9.32 1.82 -7.34
C TYR A 105 8.42 0.98 -8.25
N PHE A 106 7.10 1.22 -8.22
CA PHE A 106 6.17 0.54 -9.11
C PHE A 106 6.43 0.85 -10.60
N ALA A 107 6.74 2.10 -10.94
CA ALA A 107 7.10 2.48 -12.31
C ALA A 107 8.36 1.75 -12.79
N LEU A 108 9.40 1.67 -11.95
CA LEU A 108 10.63 0.90 -12.23
C LEU A 108 10.33 -0.57 -12.43
N LYS A 109 9.47 -1.17 -11.59
CA LYS A 109 9.00 -2.55 -11.75
C LYS A 109 8.30 -2.78 -13.10
N CYS A 110 7.56 -1.79 -13.58
CA CYS A 110 6.92 -1.80 -14.90
C CYS A 110 7.90 -1.52 -16.07
N GLY A 111 9.21 -1.40 -15.80
CA GLY A 111 10.23 -1.10 -16.82
C GLY A 111 10.29 0.37 -17.23
N LEU A 112 9.65 1.27 -16.48
CA LEU A 112 9.69 2.71 -16.72
C LEU A 112 10.81 3.36 -15.92
N ASN A 113 11.45 4.38 -16.49
CA ASN A 113 12.45 5.19 -15.79
C ASN A 113 11.88 6.59 -15.49
N PRO A 114 11.22 6.80 -14.33
CA PRO A 114 10.74 8.13 -13.97
C PRO A 114 11.95 9.05 -13.74
N ALA A 115 12.05 10.13 -14.52
CA ALA A 115 13.14 11.11 -14.38
C ALA A 115 13.24 11.59 -12.92
N ALA A 116 14.46 11.64 -12.40
CA ALA A 116 14.77 11.99 -11.02
C ALA A 116 14.62 13.51 -10.77
N GLU A 117 13.39 14.03 -10.82
CA GLU A 117 13.13 15.35 -10.27
C GLU A 117 12.88 15.21 -8.75
N ASN A 118 13.87 15.64 -7.98
CA ASN A 118 14.01 15.61 -6.52
C ASN A 118 14.27 14.22 -5.87
N PRO A 119 15.46 14.03 -5.26
CA PRO A 119 15.86 12.79 -4.59
C PRO A 119 15.22 12.62 -3.21
N SER A 120 14.57 13.64 -2.64
CA SER A 120 13.74 13.42 -1.44
C SER A 120 12.42 12.80 -1.88
N ASP A 121 12.27 11.51 -1.68
CA ASP A 121 11.01 10.81 -1.99
C ASP A 121 9.83 11.33 -1.16
N VAL A 122 10.09 12.09 -0.09
CA VAL A 122 9.10 12.69 0.80
C VAL A 122 8.97 14.18 0.52
N ASN A 123 7.85 14.61 -0.04
CA ASN A 123 7.52 16.04 -0.08
C ASN A 123 7.01 16.48 1.31
N ARG A 124 7.91 17.05 2.12
CA ARG A 124 7.60 17.57 3.47
C ARG A 124 6.61 18.75 3.49
N GLY A 125 6.28 19.34 2.34
CA GLY A 125 5.29 20.40 2.18
C GLY A 125 3.89 19.91 1.80
N TRP A 126 3.65 18.60 1.77
CA TRP A 126 2.34 18.05 1.42
C TRP A 126 1.38 18.14 2.60
N GLU A 127 0.52 19.16 2.58
CA GLU A 127 -0.58 19.28 3.54
C GLU A 127 -1.84 18.58 3.02
N ASN A 128 -2.35 17.63 3.80
CA ASN A 128 -3.60 16.86 3.59
C ASN A 128 -4.88 17.71 3.39
N VAL A 129 -4.82 19.04 3.46
CA VAL A 129 -5.98 19.95 3.35
C VAL A 129 -6.35 20.33 1.91
N SER A 130 -5.57 19.93 0.91
CA SER A 130 -5.80 20.35 -0.48
C SER A 130 -7.10 19.76 -1.09
N TRP A 131 -7.47 18.53 -0.73
CA TRP A 131 -8.69 17.89 -1.24
C TRP A 131 -9.97 18.38 -0.52
N MET A 132 -9.89 18.77 0.76
CA MET A 132 -11.03 19.37 1.48
C MET A 132 -11.32 20.81 1.07
N LYS A 133 -10.34 21.53 0.48
CA LYS A 133 -10.56 22.90 -0.01
C LYS A 133 -11.45 22.96 -1.26
N LEU A 134 -11.49 21.90 -2.07
CA LEU A 134 -12.28 21.82 -3.30
C LEU A 134 -13.67 21.20 -3.11
N ALA A 135 -13.93 20.59 -1.94
CA ALA A 135 -15.21 19.97 -1.62
C ALA A 135 -16.23 20.92 -0.94
N ARG A 136 -16.12 22.25 -1.16
CA ARG A 136 -17.24 23.17 -0.90
C ARG A 136 -17.88 23.51 -2.24
N ILE A 137 -19.03 22.89 -2.53
CA ILE A 137 -20.26 23.50 -3.08
C ILE A 137 -21.31 22.39 -3.17
N ALA A 138 -22.28 22.45 -2.25
CA ALA A 138 -23.72 22.27 -2.47
C ALA A 138 -24.40 22.26 -1.09
N SER A 139 -24.74 23.45 -0.61
CA SER A 139 -25.78 23.66 0.40
C SER A 139 -27.02 24.18 -0.30
#